data_AF-A0A538KCD3-F1
#
_entry.id   AF-A0A538KCD3-F1
#
_cell.length_a   1.000
_cell.length_b   1.000
_cell.length_c   1.000
_cell.angle_alpha   90.00
_cell.angle_beta   90.00
_cell.angle_gamma   90.00
#
_symmetry.space_group_name_H-M   'P 1'
#
loop_
_entity.id
_entity.type
_entity.pdbx_description
1 polymer ?
#
loop_
_entity_poly.entity_id
_entity_poly.type
_entity_poly.pdbx_seq_one_letter_code
_entity_poly.pdbx_strand_id
1 'polypeptide(L)'
;MKVHKNRDGSYRIREEDHGSFVTNAGGVLASPGNCAANTSSHGHTVLLGVTGTFKGYITGTVTGGTFNPNATCSASPCHQSDFIKAFFGTTATFSCLSNSPKCKFKYGYHAKADQNLLFRYWLDKGTGAGTFLNEHFFGDIASA
;
A
#
# COMPACT_ATOMS: atom_id res chain seq x y z
N MET A 1 8.02 9.85 6.06
CA MET A 1 7.25 10.68 5.11
C MET A 1 8.17 11.59 4.30
N LYS A 2 7.91 11.79 3.01
CA LYS A 2 8.58 12.80 2.16
C LYS A 2 7.53 13.78 1.62
N VAL A 3 7.80 15.08 1.69
CA VAL A 3 6.89 16.15 1.23
C VAL A 3 7.55 16.93 0.09
N HIS A 4 6.81 17.16 -1.00
CA HIS A 4 7.27 17.92 -2.15
C HIS A 4 6.21 18.96 -2.56
N LYS A 5 6.60 20.23 -2.63
CA LYS A 5 5.71 21.31 -3.08
C LYS A 5 5.68 21.35 -4.62
N ASN A 6 4.48 21.33 -5.19
CA ASN A 6 4.25 21.46 -6.63
C ASN A 6 4.18 22.95 -7.03
N ARG A 7 4.32 23.23 -8.33
CA ARG A 7 4.24 24.61 -8.87
C ARG A 7 2.89 25.27 -8.67
N ASP A 8 1.82 24.47 -8.64
CA ASP A 8 0.43 24.92 -8.43
C ASP A 8 0.09 25.20 -6.95
N GLY A 9 1.08 25.10 -6.04
CA GLY A 9 0.89 25.31 -4.60
C GLY A 9 0.39 24.08 -3.84
N SER A 10 0.02 22.99 -4.52
CA SER A 10 -0.32 21.73 -3.88
C SER A 10 0.93 20.99 -3.36
N TYR A 11 0.74 19.99 -2.51
CA TYR A 11 1.85 19.21 -1.96
C TYR A 11 1.68 17.74 -2.30
N ARG A 12 2.71 17.13 -2.87
CA ARG A 12 2.81 15.68 -3.01
C ARG A 12 3.45 15.10 -1.75
N ILE A 13 2.80 14.09 -1.19
CA ILE A 13 3.32 13.30 -0.09
C ILE A 13 3.68 11.92 -0.60
N ARG A 14 4.79 11.37 -0.11
CA ARG A 14 5.18 9.98 -0.29
C ARG A 14 5.49 9.37 1.07
N GLU A 15 4.76 8.31 1.38
CA GLU A 15 5.02 7.43 2.50
C GLU A 15 5.78 6.21 2.00
N GLU A 16 6.74 5.74 2.78
CA GLU A 16 7.54 4.57 2.47
C GLU A 16 7.43 3.63 3.67
N ASP A 17 6.87 2.46 3.43
CA ASP A 17 6.59 1.49 4.47
C ASP A 17 7.50 0.29 4.33
N HIS A 18 7.87 -0.25 5.48
CA HIS A 18 8.59 -1.49 5.61
C HIS A 18 8.06 -2.19 6.85
N GLY A 19 7.95 -3.51 6.77
CA GLY A 19 7.48 -4.27 7.90
C GLY A 19 7.53 -5.76 7.66
N SER A 20 7.01 -6.49 8.64
CA SER A 20 6.77 -7.91 8.57
C SER A 20 5.30 -8.20 8.39
N PHE A 21 4.97 -9.32 7.74
CA PHE A 21 3.61 -9.83 7.67
C PHE A 21 3.57 -11.26 8.19
N VAL A 22 2.37 -11.67 8.61
CA VAL A 22 1.97 -13.06 8.80
C VAL A 22 0.64 -13.25 8.09
N THR A 23 0.48 -14.32 7.31
CA THR A 23 -0.81 -14.63 6.68
C THR A 23 -1.79 -15.12 7.75
N ASN A 24 -2.92 -14.42 7.87
CA ASN A 24 -3.93 -14.68 8.89
C ASN A 24 -5.06 -15.61 8.40
N ALA A 25 -5.03 -16.00 7.13
CA ALA A 25 -5.94 -16.98 6.55
C ALA A 25 -5.13 -18.18 6.07
N GLY A 26 -5.53 -19.38 6.49
CA GLY A 26 -5.17 -20.61 5.79
C GLY A 26 -6.42 -21.41 5.51
N GLY A 27 -6.42 -22.03 4.34
CA GLY A 27 -7.53 -22.81 3.80
C GLY A 27 -8.20 -22.11 2.63
N VAL A 28 -8.36 -22.86 1.53
CA VAL A 28 -9.15 -22.73 0.25
C VAL A 28 -9.29 -21.35 -0.43
N LEU A 29 -8.94 -20.25 0.22
CA LEU A 29 -8.85 -18.93 -0.38
C LEU A 29 -7.57 -18.90 -1.22
N ALA A 30 -7.72 -19.37 -2.45
CA ALA A 30 -7.37 -18.60 -3.62
C ALA A 30 -6.48 -17.38 -3.30
N SER A 31 -5.19 -17.43 -3.64
CA SER A 31 -4.44 -16.19 -3.78
C SER A 31 -5.17 -15.24 -4.75
N PRO A 32 -4.90 -13.93 -4.77
CA PRO A 32 -5.57 -12.99 -5.70
C PRO A 32 -5.48 -13.42 -7.19
N GLY A 33 -4.54 -14.32 -7.52
CA GLY A 33 -4.44 -14.95 -8.83
C GLY A 33 -5.43 -16.09 -9.11
N ASN A 34 -6.23 -16.58 -8.16
CA ASN A 34 -7.10 -17.75 -8.39
C ASN A 34 -8.52 -17.38 -8.88
N CYS A 35 -8.66 -16.23 -9.55
CA CYS A 35 -9.90 -15.91 -10.24
C CYS A 35 -10.07 -16.85 -11.44
N ALA A 36 -11.27 -17.36 -11.69
CA ALA A 36 -11.53 -18.36 -12.75
C ALA A 36 -11.11 -17.91 -14.17
N ALA A 37 -11.01 -16.60 -14.40
CA ALA A 37 -10.53 -16.02 -15.66
C ALA A 37 -9.00 -15.91 -15.75
N ASN A 38 -8.25 -16.20 -14.67
CA ASN A 38 -6.80 -16.12 -14.66
C ASN A 38 -6.19 -17.40 -15.24
N THR A 39 -5.40 -17.25 -16.29
CA THR A 39 -4.68 -18.32 -16.96
C THR A 39 -3.20 -18.41 -16.53
N SER A 40 -2.79 -17.61 -15.55
CA SER A 40 -1.42 -17.61 -15.05
C SER A 40 -1.12 -18.85 -14.21
N SER A 41 0.17 -19.18 -14.03
CA SER A 41 0.62 -20.19 -13.07
C SER A 41 0.47 -19.76 -11.60
N HIS A 42 -0.11 -18.59 -11.34
CA HIS A 42 -0.41 -18.07 -10.00
C HIS A 42 -1.90 -18.25 -9.69
N GLY A 43 -2.24 -18.38 -8.41
CA GLY A 43 -3.60 -18.75 -8.00
C GLY A 43 -3.67 -19.96 -7.06
N HIS A 44 -2.59 -20.23 -6.33
CA HIS A 44 -2.54 -21.39 -5.44
C HIS A 44 -3.06 -21.06 -4.03
N THR A 45 -3.01 -22.06 -3.15
CA THR A 45 -3.45 -21.92 -1.76
C THR A 45 -2.45 -21.07 -0.96
N VAL A 46 -2.96 -20.03 -0.31
CA VAL A 46 -2.20 -19.30 0.71
C VAL A 46 -2.30 -20.06 2.04
N LEU A 47 -1.15 -20.47 2.59
CA LEU A 47 -1.09 -21.15 3.88
C LEU A 47 -1.23 -20.15 5.04
N LEU A 48 -1.83 -20.58 6.15
CA LEU A 48 -1.83 -19.82 7.41
C LEU A 48 -0.41 -19.73 7.96
N GLY A 49 -0.06 -18.60 8.58
CA GLY A 49 1.18 -18.47 9.35
C GLY A 49 2.43 -18.28 8.49
N VAL A 50 2.28 -18.10 7.17
CA VAL A 50 3.40 -17.70 6.30
C VAL A 50 3.86 -16.33 6.74
N THR A 51 5.12 -16.25 7.14
CA THR A 51 5.77 -15.02 7.56
C THR A 51 6.64 -14.45 6.45
N GLY A 52 6.81 -13.14 6.45
CA GLY A 52 7.70 -12.48 5.52
C GLY A 52 7.88 -11.01 5.82
N THR A 53 8.46 -10.31 4.85
CA THR A 53 8.63 -8.87 4.92
C THR A 53 7.94 -8.21 3.74
N PHE A 54 7.54 -6.96 3.93
CA PHE A 54 7.06 -6.13 2.84
C PHE A 54 7.82 -4.82 2.82
N LYS A 55 7.88 -4.25 1.63
CA LYS A 55 8.36 -2.89 1.40
C LYS A 55 7.50 -2.25 0.34
N GLY A 56 7.22 -0.97 0.51
CA GLY A 56 6.43 -0.27 -0.47
C GLY A 56 6.36 1.21 -0.26
N TYR A 57 5.45 1.80 -1.01
CA TYR A 57 5.13 3.20 -0.89
C TYR A 57 3.70 3.45 -1.30
N ILE A 58 3.17 4.56 -0.79
CA ILE A 58 2.00 5.24 -1.32
C ILE A 58 2.34 6.71 -1.52
N THR A 59 1.86 7.29 -2.62
CA THR A 59 2.06 8.69 -2.92
C THR A 59 0.80 9.32 -3.46
N GLY A 60 0.50 10.51 -2.96
CA GLY A 60 -0.68 11.27 -3.32
C GLY A 60 -0.48 12.76 -3.15
N THR A 61 -1.51 13.53 -3.45
CA THR A 61 -1.55 14.98 -3.32
C THR A 61 -2.40 15.37 -2.13
N VAL A 62 -1.93 16.33 -1.35
CA VAL A 62 -2.70 17.02 -0.31
C VAL A 62 -3.22 18.34 -0.86
N THR A 63 -4.51 18.58 -0.65
CA THR A 63 -5.24 19.81 -1.00
C THR A 63 -6.07 20.30 0.18
N GLY A 64 -6.55 21.55 0.15
CA GLY A 64 -7.43 22.08 1.20
C GLY A 64 -6.74 22.40 2.53
N GLY A 65 -5.41 22.50 2.53
CA GLY A 65 -4.61 22.77 3.73
C GLY A 65 -3.37 23.63 3.42
N THR A 66 -2.70 24.10 4.47
CA THR A 66 -1.46 24.89 4.37
C THR A 66 -0.35 24.15 5.09
N PHE A 67 0.72 23.82 4.36
CA PHE A 67 1.86 23.11 4.93
C PHE A 67 2.60 23.97 5.95
N ASN A 68 2.69 23.49 7.20
CA ASN A 68 3.51 24.06 8.26
C ASN A 68 4.71 23.13 8.53
N PRO A 69 5.92 23.44 8.03
CA PRO A 69 7.10 22.61 8.24
C PRO A 69 7.57 22.57 9.70
N ASN A 70 7.10 23.51 10.54
CA ASN A 70 7.43 23.59 11.96
C ASN A 70 6.39 22.90 12.86
N ALA A 71 5.35 22.28 12.28
CA ALA A 71 4.38 21.52 13.05
C ALA A 71 4.99 20.27 13.65
N THR A 72 4.37 19.77 14.72
CA THR A 72 4.74 18.51 15.37
C THR A 72 3.56 17.54 15.32
N CYS A 73 3.83 16.25 15.15
CA CYS A 73 2.81 15.22 15.24
C CYS A 73 2.87 14.57 16.62
N SER A 74 1.84 14.79 17.44
CA SER A 74 1.78 14.27 18.81
C SER A 74 1.34 12.80 18.89
N ALA A 75 0.82 12.24 17.79
CA ALA A 75 0.44 10.83 17.72
C ALA A 75 1.68 9.91 17.71
N SER A 76 1.58 8.76 18.38
CA SER A 76 2.62 7.73 18.42
C SER A 76 1.99 6.34 18.20
N PRO A 77 2.18 5.72 17.03
CA PRO A 77 2.93 6.21 15.87
C PRO A 77 2.23 7.40 15.20
N CYS A 78 3.00 8.30 14.57
CA CYS A 78 2.43 9.33 13.70
C CYS A 78 2.11 8.73 12.33
N HIS A 79 0.89 8.21 12.19
CA HIS A 79 0.43 7.63 10.94
C HIS A 79 0.14 8.71 9.88
N GLN A 80 -0.03 8.30 8.63
CA GLN A 80 -0.26 9.20 7.50
C GLN A 80 -1.38 10.22 7.74
N SER A 81 -2.54 9.77 8.20
CA SER A 81 -3.70 10.63 8.47
C SER A 81 -3.40 11.65 9.56
N ASP A 82 -2.67 11.27 10.61
CA ASP A 82 -2.26 12.15 11.71
C ASP A 82 -1.22 13.16 11.25
N PHE A 83 -0.23 12.73 10.46
CA PHE A 83 0.75 13.62 9.85
C PHE A 83 0.09 14.67 8.96
N ILE A 84 -0.84 14.25 8.09
CA ILE A 84 -1.52 15.18 7.18
C ILE A 84 -2.32 16.21 7.98
N LYS A 85 -3.06 15.78 9.00
CA LYS A 85 -3.79 16.69 9.90
C LYS A 85 -2.85 17.65 10.63
N ALA A 86 -1.75 17.17 11.19
CA ALA A 86 -0.81 17.97 11.97
C ALA A 86 -0.05 18.99 11.12
N PHE A 87 0.42 18.60 9.94
CA PHE A 87 1.28 19.43 9.10
C PHE A 87 0.53 20.26 8.06
N PHE A 88 -0.71 19.91 7.69
CA PHE A 88 -1.48 20.61 6.66
C PHE A 88 -2.81 21.19 7.17
N GLY A 89 -3.23 20.83 8.38
CA GLY A 89 -4.51 21.23 8.97
C GLY A 89 -5.61 20.15 8.82
N THR A 90 -6.64 20.26 9.64
CA THR A 90 -7.73 19.27 9.72
C THR A 90 -8.64 19.22 8.49
N THR A 91 -8.65 20.29 7.68
CA THR A 91 -9.38 20.37 6.42
C THR A 91 -8.61 19.77 5.25
N ALA A 92 -7.35 19.39 5.45
CA ALA A 92 -6.51 18.84 4.40
C ALA A 92 -7.00 17.46 3.96
N THR A 93 -7.13 17.28 2.65
CA THR A 93 -7.57 16.02 2.04
C THR A 93 -6.42 15.34 1.31
N PHE A 94 -6.26 14.04 1.49
CA PHE A 94 -5.28 13.24 0.76
C PHE A 94 -5.93 12.49 -0.39
N SER A 95 -5.37 12.58 -1.59
CA SER A 95 -5.95 11.97 -2.80
C SER A 95 -6.05 10.44 -2.75
N CYS A 96 -5.22 9.75 -1.98
CA CYS A 96 -5.32 8.29 -1.84
C CYS A 96 -6.43 7.84 -0.88
N LEU A 97 -7.03 8.76 -0.12
CA LEU A 97 -8.15 8.48 0.79
C LEU A 97 -9.47 9.05 0.26
N SER A 98 -9.48 9.54 -0.98
CA SER A 98 -10.65 10.10 -1.64
C SER A 98 -10.78 9.54 -3.06
N ASN A 99 -11.94 9.77 -3.69
CA ASN A 99 -12.14 9.36 -5.08
C ASN A 99 -11.28 10.23 -6.02
N SER A 100 -10.11 9.75 -6.42
CA SER A 100 -9.12 10.58 -7.13
C SER A 100 -8.22 9.76 -8.05
N PRO A 101 -7.83 10.29 -9.23
CA PRO A 101 -6.78 9.68 -10.04
C PRO A 101 -5.37 9.95 -9.50
N LYS A 102 -5.21 10.87 -8.53
CA LYS A 102 -3.90 11.35 -8.04
C LYS A 102 -3.32 10.48 -6.93
N CYS A 103 -3.51 9.17 -6.99
CA CYS A 103 -2.89 8.22 -6.07
C CYS A 103 -1.98 7.26 -6.84
N LYS A 104 -0.89 6.83 -6.22
CA LYS A 104 -0.04 5.76 -6.75
C LYS A 104 0.59 4.98 -5.61
N PHE A 105 0.63 3.67 -5.73
CA PHE A 105 1.24 2.80 -4.74
C PHE A 105 1.95 1.60 -5.37
N LYS A 106 2.84 1.02 -4.60
CA LYS A 106 3.53 -0.23 -4.94
C LYS A 106 4.04 -0.88 -3.66
N TYR A 107 3.54 -2.06 -3.34
CA TYR A 107 3.96 -2.88 -2.21
C TYR A 107 4.41 -4.24 -2.71
N GLY A 108 5.64 -4.60 -2.36
CA GLY A 108 6.20 -5.93 -2.63
C GLY A 108 6.31 -6.70 -1.33
N TYR A 109 5.80 -7.93 -1.34
CA TYR A 109 5.76 -8.85 -0.22
C TYR A 109 6.64 -10.05 -0.55
N HIS A 110 7.57 -10.38 0.35
CA HIS A 110 8.47 -11.52 0.22
C HIS A 110 8.32 -12.45 1.43
N ALA A 111 7.89 -13.68 1.18
CA ALA A 111 7.90 -14.73 2.18
C ALA A 111 9.33 -15.25 2.44
N LYS A 112 9.59 -15.70 3.67
CA LYS A 112 10.88 -16.34 4.01
C LYS A 112 11.09 -17.65 3.23
N ALA A 113 12.36 -18.01 3.01
CA ALA A 113 12.78 -19.12 2.14
C ALA A 113 12.44 -20.52 2.68
N ASP A 114 12.25 -20.68 3.98
CA ASP A 114 12.16 -21.94 4.71
C ASP A 114 10.71 -22.42 4.98
N GLN A 115 9.74 -21.93 4.22
CA GLN A 115 8.30 -22.17 4.47
C GLN A 115 7.61 -23.05 3.39
N ASN A 116 8.38 -23.82 2.61
CA ASN A 116 7.87 -24.78 1.61
C ASN A 116 6.82 -24.21 0.62
N LEU A 117 7.09 -23.01 0.08
CA LEU A 117 6.20 -22.35 -0.88
C LEU A 117 6.71 -22.52 -2.32
N LEU A 118 5.77 -22.67 -3.26
CA LEU A 118 6.07 -22.60 -4.70
C LEU A 118 6.38 -21.17 -5.12
N PHE A 119 5.57 -20.22 -4.64
CA PHE A 119 5.74 -18.80 -4.91
C PHE A 119 5.96 -18.04 -3.62
N ARG A 120 6.87 -17.06 -3.66
CA ARG A 120 7.34 -16.35 -2.46
C ARG A 120 7.27 -14.84 -2.59
N TYR A 121 6.80 -14.35 -3.73
CA TYR A 121 6.77 -12.94 -4.02
C TYR A 121 5.43 -12.55 -4.61
N TRP A 122 4.77 -11.64 -3.91
CA TRP A 122 3.56 -10.99 -4.40
C TRP A 122 3.82 -9.48 -4.49
N LEU A 123 3.35 -8.88 -5.57
CA LEU A 123 3.41 -7.45 -5.81
C LEU A 123 2.00 -6.94 -6.02
N ASP A 124 1.66 -5.95 -5.21
CA ASP A 124 0.49 -5.12 -5.36
C ASP A 124 0.92 -3.72 -5.79
N LYS A 125 0.39 -3.23 -6.90
CA LYS A 125 0.68 -1.88 -7.40
C LYS A 125 -0.55 -1.31 -8.08
N GLY A 126 -0.69 -0.01 -8.01
CA GLY A 126 -1.82 0.62 -8.65
C GLY A 126 -1.71 2.13 -8.73
N THR A 127 -2.72 2.69 -9.38
CA THR A 127 -2.95 4.14 -9.48
C THR A 127 -4.42 4.45 -9.22
N GLY A 128 -4.68 5.67 -8.77
CA GLY A 128 -6.02 6.12 -8.43
C GLY A 128 -6.53 5.55 -7.10
N ALA A 129 -7.67 6.06 -6.67
CA ALA A 129 -8.40 5.66 -5.48
C ALA A 129 -9.91 5.84 -5.72
N GLY A 130 -10.74 5.04 -5.03
CA GLY A 130 -12.18 5.00 -5.29
C GLY A 130 -12.52 4.41 -6.66
N THR A 131 -13.40 5.07 -7.42
CA THR A 131 -13.78 4.65 -8.78
C THR A 131 -12.67 4.81 -9.81
N PHE A 132 -11.59 5.51 -9.48
CA PHE A 132 -10.39 5.62 -10.32
C PHE A 132 -9.35 4.53 -10.05
N LEU A 133 -9.60 3.65 -9.07
CA LEU A 133 -8.66 2.61 -8.70
C LEU A 133 -8.39 1.68 -9.88
N ASN A 134 -7.11 1.60 -10.26
CA ASN A 134 -6.61 0.66 -11.24
C ASN A 134 -5.44 -0.10 -10.62
N GLU A 135 -5.71 -1.35 -10.25
CA GLU A 135 -4.81 -2.25 -9.55
C GLU A 135 -4.25 -3.32 -10.47
N HIS A 136 -2.99 -3.67 -10.20
CA HIS A 136 -2.27 -4.72 -10.91
C HIS A 136 -1.53 -5.60 -9.91
N PHE A 137 -1.95 -6.86 -9.84
CA PHE A 137 -1.28 -7.88 -9.04
C PHE A 137 -0.26 -8.65 -9.90
N PHE A 138 0.86 -9.01 -9.30
CA PHE A 138 1.87 -9.87 -9.92
C PHE A 138 2.47 -10.84 -8.91
N GLY A 139 2.70 -12.08 -9.34
CA GLY A 139 3.26 -13.13 -8.49
C GLY A 139 2.26 -13.67 -7.47
N ASP A 140 2.77 -14.45 -6.53
CA ASP A 140 1.98 -15.15 -5.52
C ASP A 140 2.84 -15.48 -4.27
N ILE A 141 2.20 -15.71 -3.14
CA ILE A 141 2.77 -16.31 -1.93
C ILE A 141 1.91 -17.51 -1.56
N ALA A 142 2.26 -18.66 -2.11
CA ALA A 142 1.40 -19.84 -2.07
C ALA A 142 2.18 -21.16 -2.18
N SER A 143 1.56 -22.23 -1.68
CA SER A 143 2.06 -23.61 -1.80
C SER A 143 1.65 -24.26 -3.11
N ALA A 144 2.07 -25.50 -3.35
CA ALA A 144 1.48 -26.34 -4.39
C ALA A 144 -0.01 -26.57 -4.11
#